data_AF-A0A936FZT6-F1
#
_entry.id   AF-A0A936FZT6-F1
#
_cell.length_a   1.000
_cell.length_b   1.000
_cell.length_c   1.000
_cell.angle_alpha   90.00
_cell.angle_beta   90.00
_cell.angle_gamma   90.00
#
_symmetry.space_group_name_H-M   'P 1'
#
loop_
_entity.id
_entity.type
_entity.pdbx_description
1 polymer ?
#
loop_
_entity_poly.entity_id
_entity_poly.type
_entity_poly.pdbx_seq_one_letter_code
_entity_poly.pdbx_strand_id
1 'polypeptide(L)'
;MPPSTPPGEFNAEQYRALESARKKLVTPLVVLVVVAFWFQQIVTNFTGWMDGAVVAGLSWAYLYAFALFFLVVAVTTQYRRKMAAIEAKYKPSGTGADQ
;
A
#
# COMPACT_ATOMS: atom_id res chain seq x y z
N MET A 1 -31.45 -2.39 -0.18
CA MET A 1 -31.29 -3.47 -1.17
C MET A 1 -30.37 -2.94 -2.26
N PRO A 2 -29.19 -3.54 -2.53
CA PRO A 2 -28.47 -3.18 -3.74
C PRO A 2 -29.28 -3.63 -4.97
N PRO A 3 -29.35 -2.82 -6.04
CA PRO A 3 -30.09 -3.14 -7.25
C PRO A 3 -29.45 -4.32 -7.99
N SER A 4 -30.25 -5.34 -8.29
CA SER A 4 -29.87 -6.50 -9.09
C SER A 4 -29.66 -6.08 -10.55
N THR A 5 -28.41 -5.85 -10.94
CA THR A 5 -28.03 -5.53 -12.33
C THR A 5 -27.78 -6.84 -13.11
N PRO A 6 -28.28 -6.99 -14.36
CA PRO A 6 -28.03 -8.17 -15.18
C PRO A 6 -26.54 -8.38 -15.53
N PRO A 7 -26.10 -9.62 -15.78
CA PRO A 7 -24.71 -9.93 -16.12
C PRO A 7 -24.36 -9.40 -17.53
N GLY A 8 -23.54 -8.36 -17.61
CA GLY A 8 -22.97 -7.86 -18.87
C GLY A 8 -22.85 -6.34 -19.01
N GLU A 9 -23.55 -5.54 -18.20
CA GLU A 9 -23.43 -4.07 -18.26
C GLU A 9 -22.31 -3.53 -17.36
N PHE A 10 -21.40 -2.75 -17.96
CA PHE A 10 -20.39 -1.97 -17.23
C PHE A 10 -21.09 -0.92 -16.37
N ASN A 11 -21.21 -1.20 -15.07
CA ASN A 11 -21.85 -0.28 -14.15
C ASN A 11 -20.84 0.76 -13.64
N ALA A 12 -20.78 1.92 -14.31
CA ALA A 12 -19.81 2.99 -14.02
C ALA A 12 -19.82 3.44 -12.54
N GLU A 13 -20.96 3.34 -11.84
CA GLU A 13 -21.06 3.67 -10.42
C GLU A 13 -20.32 2.66 -9.53
N GLN A 14 -20.42 1.37 -9.84
CA GLN A 14 -19.69 0.31 -9.13
C GLN A 14 -18.18 0.44 -9.36
N TYR A 15 -17.76 0.80 -10.57
CA TYR A 15 -16.36 1.10 -10.89
C TYR A 15 -15.84 2.32 -10.13
N ARG A 16 -16.58 3.43 -10.08
CA ARG A 16 -16.19 4.62 -9.31
C ARG A 16 -16.14 4.35 -7.81
N ALA A 17 -17.06 3.53 -7.29
CA ALA A 17 -17.04 3.09 -5.89
C ALA A 17 -15.79 2.25 -5.59
N LEU A 18 -15.42 1.32 -6.47
CA LEU A 18 -14.22 0.51 -6.38
C LEU A 18 -12.94 1.35 -6.42
N GLU A 19 -12.88 2.31 -7.35
CA GLU A 19 -11.76 3.24 -7.50
C GLU A 19 -11.57 4.10 -6.24
N SER A 20 -12.66 4.67 -5.70
CA SER A 20 -12.60 5.47 -4.49
C SER A 20 -12.13 4.67 -3.27
N ALA A 21 -12.57 3.41 -3.16
CA ALA A 21 -12.16 2.51 -2.08
C ALA A 21 -10.68 2.13 -2.19
N ARG A 22 -10.19 1.86 -3.41
CA ARG A 22 -8.76 1.62 -3.69
C ARG A 22 -7.92 2.84 -3.36
N LYS A 23 -8.33 4.03 -3.80
CA LYS A 23 -7.60 5.29 -3.56
C LYS A 23 -7.50 5.60 -2.07
N LYS A 24 -8.59 5.47 -1.31
CA LYS A 24 -8.60 5.69 0.15
C LYS A 24 -7.67 4.73 0.91
N LEU A 25 -7.42 3.54 0.36
CA LEU A 25 -6.49 2.57 0.92
C LEU A 25 -5.02 2.87 0.54
N VAL A 26 -4.77 3.17 -0.74
CA VAL A 26 -3.42 3.35 -1.29
C VAL A 26 -2.80 4.67 -0.86
N THR A 27 -3.57 5.75 -0.83
CA THR A 27 -3.07 7.09 -0.50
C THR A 27 -2.29 7.15 0.83
N PRO A 28 -2.81 6.67 1.98
CA PRO A 28 -2.06 6.73 3.23
C PRO A 28 -0.80 5.84 3.22
N LEU A 29 -0.85 4.68 2.54
CA LEU A 29 0.31 3.80 2.41
C LEU A 29 1.44 4.46 1.60
N VAL A 30 1.09 5.12 0.51
CA VAL A 30 2.05 5.86 -0.33
C VAL A 30 2.63 7.03 0.44
N VAL A 31 1.80 7.83 1.12
CA VAL A 31 2.26 8.97 1.93
C VAL A 31 3.25 8.50 3.00
N LEU A 32 2.96 7.40 3.70
CA LEU A 32 3.85 6.83 4.71
C LEU A 32 5.21 6.43 4.13
N VAL A 33 5.23 5.75 2.97
CA VAL A 33 6.49 5.36 2.31
C VAL A 33 7.28 6.58 1.86
N VAL A 34 6.61 7.54 1.20
CA VAL A 34 7.26 8.77 0.74
C VAL A 34 7.88 9.52 1.91
N VAL A 35 7.13 9.75 2.99
CA VAL A 35 7.64 10.43 4.17
C VAL A 35 8.82 9.67 4.79
N ALA A 36 8.72 8.36 4.94
CA ALA A 36 9.80 7.56 5.54
C ALA A 36 11.10 7.60 4.72
N PHE A 37 11.01 7.53 3.38
CA PHE A 37 12.17 7.60 2.49
C PHE A 37 12.76 9.01 2.42
N TRP A 38 11.90 10.02 2.37
CA TRP A 38 12.35 11.41 2.30
C TRP A 38 12.97 11.87 3.62
N PHE A 39 12.39 11.44 4.75
CA PHE A 39 12.94 11.67 6.08
C PHE A 39 14.35 11.09 6.20
N GLN A 40 14.60 9.88 5.70
CA GLN A 40 15.94 9.30 5.67
C GLN A 40 16.94 10.24 4.97
N GLN A 41 16.58 10.74 3.79
CA GLN A 41 17.46 11.62 3.00
C GLN A 41 17.73 12.93 3.74
N ILE A 42 16.73 13.52 4.38
CA ILE A 42 16.90 14.73 5.18
C ILE A 42 17.84 14.48 6.35
N VAL A 43 17.59 13.43 7.14
CA VAL A 43 18.41 13.14 8.31
C VAL A 43 19.84 12.79 7.90
N THR A 44 20.05 12.04 6.81
CA THR A 44 21.38 11.68 6.32
C THR A 44 22.17 12.90 5.85
N ASN A 45 21.56 13.80 5.08
CA ASN A 45 22.29 14.91 4.45
C ASN A 45 22.44 16.14 5.35
N PHE A 46 21.51 16.36 6.28
CA PHE A 46 21.46 17.58 7.09
C PHE A 46 21.83 17.35 8.56
N THR A 47 22.07 16.10 8.98
CA THR A 47 22.47 15.79 10.37
C THR A 47 23.57 14.72 10.39
N GLY A 48 24.51 14.82 11.33
CA GLY A 48 25.53 13.77 11.56
C GLY A 48 25.02 12.57 12.38
N TRP A 49 23.72 12.50 12.68
CA TRP A 49 23.16 11.44 13.52
C TRP A 49 23.27 10.08 12.86
N MET A 50 23.06 10.01 11.54
CA MET A 50 23.10 8.75 10.79
C MET A 50 24.51 8.18 10.61
N ASP A 51 25.54 8.99 10.77
CA ASP A 51 26.95 8.58 10.69
C ASP A 51 27.48 8.00 12.01
N GLY A 52 26.76 8.17 13.10
CA GLY A 52 27.13 7.60 14.40
C GLY A 52 27.23 6.08 14.33
N ALA A 53 28.37 5.53 14.71
CA ALA A 53 28.59 4.08 14.80
C ALA A 53 27.79 3.49 15.97
N VAL A 54 26.99 2.46 15.70
CA VAL A 54 26.18 1.73 16.69
C VAL A 54 26.95 0.54 17.23
N VAL A 55 27.52 -0.28 16.34
CA VAL A 55 28.39 -1.44 16.68
C VAL A 55 29.40 -1.66 15.55
N ALA A 56 30.71 -1.67 15.87
CA ALA A 56 31.80 -2.12 15.00
C ALA A 56 31.77 -1.62 13.53
N GLY A 57 31.43 -0.34 13.30
CA GLY A 57 31.37 0.26 11.96
C GLY A 57 29.99 0.24 11.30
N LEU A 58 28.99 -0.38 11.95
CA LEU A 58 27.59 -0.31 11.52
C LEU A 58 26.98 0.99 12.03
N SER A 59 26.67 1.92 11.12
CA SER A 59 26.06 3.20 11.47
C SER A 59 24.54 3.09 11.61
N TRP A 60 23.92 4.12 12.22
CA TRP A 60 22.46 4.23 12.33
C TRP A 60 21.76 4.20 10.95
N ALA A 61 22.46 4.60 9.88
CA ALA A 61 21.94 4.50 8.52
C ALA A 61 21.61 3.07 8.10
N TYR A 62 22.42 2.08 8.48
CA TYR A 62 22.18 0.68 8.15
C TYR A 62 20.94 0.14 8.87
N LEU A 63 20.75 0.49 10.14
CA LEU A 63 19.57 0.11 10.90
C LEU A 63 18.29 0.73 10.31
N TYR A 64 18.36 2.00 9.90
CA TYR A 64 17.23 2.66 9.26
C TYR A 64 16.88 2.01 7.91
N ALA A 65 17.88 1.73 7.07
CA ALA A 65 17.67 1.04 5.80
C ALA A 65 17.04 -0.35 5.99
N PHE A 66 17.48 -1.09 7.03
CA PHE A 66 16.88 -2.36 7.40
C PHE A 66 15.42 -2.21 7.85
N ALA A 67 15.10 -1.16 8.62
CA ALA A 67 13.72 -0.85 8.99
C ALA A 67 12.84 -0.49 7.77
N LEU A 68 13.37 0.27 6.80
CA LEU A 68 12.67 0.58 5.55
C LEU A 68 12.33 -0.68 4.75
N PHE A 69 13.20 -1.69 4.77
CA PHE A 69 12.90 -2.97 4.13
C PHE A 69 11.64 -3.61 4.72
N PHE A 70 11.55 -3.73 6.05
CA PHE A 70 10.35 -4.26 6.71
C PHE A 70 9.12 -3.37 6.52
N LEU A 71 9.29 -2.05 6.48
CA LEU A 71 8.23 -1.10 6.18
C LEU A 71 7.61 -1.38 4.81
N VAL A 72 8.44 -1.56 3.77
CA VAL A 72 7.97 -1.89 2.41
C VAL A 72 7.31 -3.27 2.38
N VAL A 73 7.87 -4.27 3.06
CA VAL A 73 7.25 -5.60 3.17
C VAL A 73 5.88 -5.52 3.86
N ALA A 74 5.76 -4.76 4.94
CA ALA A 74 4.50 -4.58 5.65
C ALA A 74 3.47 -3.83 4.80
N VAL A 75 3.88 -2.74 4.14
CA VAL A 75 3.03 -1.94 3.26
C VAL A 75 2.52 -2.78 2.08
N THR A 76 3.39 -3.52 1.41
CA THR A 76 3.02 -4.37 0.28
C THR A 76 2.12 -5.53 0.70
N THR A 77 2.39 -6.15 1.85
CA THR A 77 1.55 -7.21 2.41
C THR A 77 0.16 -6.68 2.78
N GLN A 78 0.11 -5.54 3.47
CA GLN A 78 -1.15 -4.91 3.87
C GLN A 78 -1.97 -4.47 2.65
N TYR A 79 -1.32 -3.89 1.64
CA TYR A 79 -1.93 -3.55 0.36
C TYR A 79 -2.54 -4.78 -0.30
N ARG A 80 -1.78 -5.88 -0.47
CA ARG A 80 -2.28 -7.11 -1.09
C ARG A 80 -3.49 -7.68 -0.35
N ARG A 81 -3.43 -7.77 0.98
CA ARG A 81 -4.53 -8.30 1.81
C ARG A 81 -5.81 -7.47 1.65
N LYS A 82 -5.70 -6.15 1.69
CA LYS A 82 -6.86 -5.26 1.60
C LYS A 82 -7.37 -5.11 0.17
N MET A 83 -6.50 -5.18 -0.83
CA MET A 83 -6.90 -5.25 -2.23
C MET A 83 -7.68 -6.52 -2.55
N ALA A 84 -7.21 -7.67 -2.09
CA ALA A 84 -7.95 -8.93 -2.26
C ALA A 84 -9.36 -8.87 -1.62
N ALA A 85 -9.48 -8.24 -0.45
CA ALA A 85 -10.78 -8.04 0.20
C ALA A 85 -11.69 -7.07 -0.57
N ILE A 86 -11.14 -6.01 -1.17
CA ILE A 86 -11.88 -5.10 -2.04
C ILE A 86 -12.33 -5.83 -3.30
N GLU A 87 -11.45 -6.58 -3.98
CA GLU A 87 -11.79 -7.34 -5.18
C GLU A 87 -12.84 -8.42 -4.91
N ALA A 88 -12.77 -9.13 -3.78
CA ALA A 88 -13.79 -10.11 -3.38
C ALA A 88 -15.17 -9.48 -3.18
N LYS A 89 -15.25 -8.23 -2.71
CA LYS A 89 -16.52 -7.52 -2.47
C LYS A 89 -17.21 -7.07 -3.75
N TYR A 90 -16.46 -6.90 -4.84
CA TYR A 90 -16.97 -6.36 -6.11
C TYR A 90 -16.85 -7.36 -7.27
N LYS A 91 -16.45 -8.61 -7.01
CA LYS A 91 -16.51 -9.68 -8.01
C LYS A 91 -17.98 -9.90 -8.37
N PRO A 92 -18.41 -9.63 -9.62
CA PRO A 92 -19.79 -9.89 -10.01
C PRO A 92 -20.07 -11.38 -9.85
N SER A 93 -21.17 -11.72 -9.19
CA SER A 93 -21.62 -13.09 -8.91
C SER A 93 -22.17 -13.79 -10.16
N GLY A 94 -21.39 -13.82 -11.26
CA GLY A 94 -21.87 -14.30 -12.56
C GLY A 94 -20.79 -14.59 -13.60
N THR A 95 -19.58 -15.00 -13.21
CA THR A 95 -18.53 -15.40 -14.19
C THR A 95 -18.04 -16.83 -13.94
N GLY A 96 -18.95 -17.76 -13.66
CA GLY A 96 -18.56 -19.17 -13.51
C GLY A 96 -19.68 -20.18 -13.30
N ALA A 97 -20.91 -19.91 -13.75
CA ALA A 97 -21.95 -20.94 -13.77
C ALA A 97 -21.98 -21.72 -15.09
N ASP A 98 -21.56 -21.13 -16.23
CA ASP A 98 -21.69 -21.80 -17.53
C ASP A 98 -20.43 -21.57 -18.38
N GLN A 99 -19.43 -22.46 -18.22
CA GLN A 99 -18.51 -22.91 -19.28
C GLN A 99 -17.68 -24.10 -18.79
#